data_AF-A0A420CE10-F1
#
_entry.id   AF-A0A420CE10-F1
#
_cell.length_a   1.000
_cell.length_b   1.000
_cell.length_c   1.000
_cell.angle_alpha   90.00
_cell.angle_beta   90.00
_cell.angle_gamma   90.00
#
_symmetry.space_group_name_H-M   'P 1'
#
loop_
_entity.id
_entity.type
_entity.pdbx_description
1 polymer ?
#
loop_
_entity_poly.entity_id
_entity_poly.type
_entity_poly.pdbx_seq_one_letter_code
_entity_poly.pdbx_strand_id
1 'polypeptide(L)'
;MLKKLLIYLNIIDEIQVPVPIQRRDRTPMEKALERSRTEMLKERSRIVQEQKREASESLVKGKEVTESILPVRERKTNRNYLNRINNLAEYTKDYKEYCLEKTSNQHMLKTEQYHIYAKSGTTEAFQISEDAFITHNEHKMLRIESDYFVKYIQQEYNPITQIIENAYD
;
A
#
# COMPACT_ATOMS: atom_id res chain seq x y z
N MET A 1 -28.64 -27.71 -27.84
CA MET A 1 -29.13 -28.45 -26.66
C MET A 1 -28.02 -29.20 -25.92
N LEU A 2 -27.05 -29.80 -26.64
CA LEU A 2 -25.91 -30.52 -26.05
C LEU A 2 -25.11 -29.70 -25.02
N LYS A 3 -24.80 -28.42 -25.33
CA LYS A 3 -24.02 -27.54 -24.43
C LYS A 3 -24.69 -27.36 -23.05
N LYS A 4 -26.01 -27.20 -23.01
CA LYS A 4 -26.76 -27.06 -21.75
C LYS A 4 -26.75 -28.34 -20.93
N LEU A 5 -26.80 -29.50 -21.60
CA LEU A 5 -26.71 -30.81 -20.94
C LEU A 5 -25.32 -31.02 -20.31
N LEU A 6 -24.25 -30.61 -21.01
CA LEU A 6 -22.88 -30.72 -20.53
C LEU A 6 -22.58 -29.77 -19.35
N ILE A 7 -23.18 -28.57 -19.35
CA ILE A 7 -23.13 -27.65 -18.21
C ILE A 7 -23.92 -28.24 -17.02
N TYR A 8 -25.12 -28.78 -17.26
CA TYR A 8 -25.94 -29.40 -16.20
C TYR A 8 -25.25 -30.62 -15.55
N LEU A 9 -24.45 -31.36 -16.32
CA LEU A 9 -23.67 -32.51 -15.84
C LEU A 9 -22.30 -32.11 -15.26
N ASN A 10 -22.00 -30.82 -15.10
CA ASN A 10 -20.69 -30.29 -14.64
C ASN A 10 -19.48 -30.83 -15.45
N ILE A 11 -19.67 -31.13 -16.74
CA ILE A 11 -18.58 -31.58 -17.62
C ILE A 11 -17.80 -30.39 -18.17
N ILE A 12 -18.46 -29.23 -18.35
CA ILE A 12 -17.84 -27.98 -18.80
C ILE A 12 -18.42 -26.80 -18.00
N ASP A 13 -17.55 -25.88 -17.59
CA ASP A 13 -17.97 -24.62 -16.95
C ASP A 13 -18.39 -23.59 -18.00
N GLU A 14 -19.51 -22.89 -17.74
CA GLU A 14 -19.92 -21.77 -18.57
C GLU A 14 -19.08 -20.54 -18.22
N ILE A 15 -17.97 -20.37 -18.92
CA ILE A 15 -17.13 -19.18 -18.81
C ILE A 15 -17.92 -17.99 -19.39
N GLN A 16 -18.49 -17.15 -18.52
CA GLN A 16 -19.01 -15.85 -18.92
C GLN A 16 -17.84 -14.94 -19.26
N VAL A 17 -17.56 -14.78 -20.55
CA VAL A 17 -16.57 -13.80 -21.01
C VAL A 17 -17.19 -12.40 -20.80
N PRO A 18 -16.55 -11.50 -20.05
CA PRO A 18 -17.08 -10.16 -19.87
C PRO A 18 -17.21 -9.48 -21.24
N VAL A 19 -18.39 -8.92 -21.52
CA VAL A 19 -18.66 -8.20 -22.75
C VAL A 19 -17.64 -7.06 -22.86
N PRO A 20 -16.94 -6.90 -24.00
CA PRO A 20 -16.03 -5.78 -24.18
C PRO A 20 -16.78 -4.47 -23.95
N ILE A 21 -16.25 -3.63 -23.06
CA ILE A 21 -16.83 -2.33 -22.73
C ILE A 21 -16.94 -1.52 -24.04
N GLN A 22 -18.15 -1.42 -24.57
CA GLN A 22 -18.43 -0.55 -25.70
C GLN A 22 -18.31 0.90 -25.19
N ARG A 23 -17.17 1.53 -25.47
CA ARG A 23 -16.96 2.95 -25.21
C ARG A 23 -17.89 3.71 -26.16
N ARG A 24 -19.10 4.00 -25.69
CA ARG A 24 -19.99 4.96 -26.37
C ARG A 24 -19.39 6.34 -26.26
N ASP A 25 -19.44 7.12 -27.34
CA ASP A 25 -19.11 8.53 -27.26
C ASP A 25 -20.06 9.21 -26.29
N ARG A 26 -19.49 9.90 -25.30
CA ARG A 26 -20.26 10.61 -24.28
C ARG A 26 -21.11 11.69 -24.94
N THR A 27 -22.35 11.80 -24.49
CA THR A 27 -23.26 12.85 -24.94
C THR A 27 -22.70 14.23 -24.56
N PRO A 28 -23.07 15.31 -25.27
CA PRO A 28 -22.64 16.67 -24.93
C PRO A 28 -22.96 17.05 -23.47
N MET A 29 -24.08 16.55 -22.93
CA MET A 29 -24.49 16.77 -21.55
C MET A 29 -23.57 16.07 -20.54
N GLU A 30 -23.16 14.81 -20.79
CA GLU A 30 -22.19 14.09 -19.94
C GLU A 30 -20.82 14.78 -19.96
N LYS A 31 -20.40 15.31 -21.11
CA LYS A 31 -19.14 16.09 -21.24
C LYS A 31 -19.20 17.41 -20.46
N ALA A 32 -20.34 18.09 -20.46
CA ALA A 32 -20.54 19.32 -19.69
C ALA A 32 -20.52 19.04 -18.17
N LEU A 33 -21.17 17.94 -17.74
CA LEU A 33 -21.19 17.52 -16.34
C LEU A 33 -19.79 17.13 -15.84
N GLU A 34 -18.98 16.44 -16.65
CA GLU A 34 -17.59 16.16 -16.31
C GLU A 34 -16.74 17.42 -16.19
N ARG A 35 -16.90 18.38 -17.12
CA ARG A 35 -16.18 19.67 -17.03
C ARG A 35 -16.51 20.39 -15.73
N SER A 36 -17.79 20.50 -15.40
CA SER A 36 -18.23 21.06 -14.12
C SER A 36 -17.64 20.31 -12.92
N ARG A 37 -17.64 18.97 -12.95
CA ARG A 37 -17.06 18.14 -11.89
C ARG A 37 -15.55 18.36 -11.76
N THR A 38 -14.82 18.48 -12.88
CA THR A 38 -13.38 18.75 -12.86
C THR A 38 -13.06 20.16 -12.37
N GLU A 39 -13.89 21.14 -12.68
CA GLU A 39 -13.75 22.52 -12.18
C GLU A 39 -14.01 22.58 -10.68
N MET A 40 -15.07 21.94 -10.18
CA MET A 40 -15.32 21.82 -8.74
C MET A 40 -14.18 21.11 -8.00
N LEU A 41 -13.60 20.05 -8.58
CA LEU A 41 -12.44 19.36 -7.99
C LEU A 41 -11.19 20.26 -7.95
N LYS A 42 -10.99 21.09 -8.97
CA LYS A 42 -9.88 22.04 -9.07
C LYS A 42 -10.05 23.22 -8.11
N GLU A 43 -11.27 23.65 -7.89
CA GLU A 43 -11.60 24.69 -6.91
C GLU A 43 -11.44 24.16 -5.48
N ARG A 44 -11.93 22.94 -5.22
CA ARG A 44 -11.74 22.27 -3.93
C ARG A 44 -10.27 22.04 -3.60
N SER A 45 -9.44 21.69 -4.58
CA SER A 45 -7.99 21.53 -4.36
C SER A 45 -7.29 22.85 -4.07
N ARG A 46 -7.71 23.97 -4.69
CA ARG A 46 -7.22 25.32 -4.37
C ARG A 46 -7.58 25.72 -2.94
N ILE A 47 -8.83 25.53 -2.53
CA ILE A 47 -9.30 25.84 -1.18
C ILE A 47 -8.51 25.03 -0.14
N VAL A 48 -8.28 23.74 -0.37
CA VAL A 48 -7.46 22.90 0.52
C VAL A 48 -6.01 23.40 0.59
N GLN A 49 -5.46 23.90 -0.52
CA GLN A 49 -4.10 24.41 -0.56
C GLN A 49 -3.98 25.77 0.13
N GLU A 50 -4.98 26.64 0.01
CA GLU A 50 -5.09 27.91 0.75
C GLU A 50 -5.29 27.66 2.25
N GLN A 51 -6.18 26.74 2.65
CA GLN A 51 -6.32 26.33 4.05
C GLN A 51 -5.02 25.77 4.64
N LYS A 52 -4.24 25.01 3.87
CA LYS A 52 -2.90 24.57 4.31
C LYS A 52 -1.93 25.73 4.49
N ARG A 53 -1.99 26.75 3.63
CA ARG A 53 -1.17 27.97 3.75
C ARG A 53 -1.57 28.80 4.96
N GLU A 54 -2.87 29.05 5.15
CA GLU A 54 -3.41 29.77 6.32
C GLU A 54 -3.16 29.01 7.63
N ALA A 55 -3.27 27.67 7.63
CA ALA A 55 -2.89 26.85 8.77
C ALA A 55 -1.38 26.94 9.07
N SER A 56 -0.53 26.98 8.04
CA SER A 56 0.91 27.18 8.23
C SER A 56 1.26 28.58 8.72
N GLU A 57 0.57 29.63 8.26
CA GLU A 57 0.80 31.02 8.68
C GLU A 57 0.25 31.30 10.10
N SER A 58 -0.87 30.66 10.47
CA SER A 58 -1.42 30.73 11.84
C SER A 58 -0.62 29.91 12.85
N LEU A 59 0.05 28.83 12.44
CA LEU A 59 1.01 28.12 13.29
C LEU A 59 2.24 28.96 13.63
N VAL A 60 2.71 29.81 12.72
CA VAL A 60 3.92 30.64 12.92
C VAL A 60 3.68 31.76 13.95
N LYS A 61 2.44 32.20 14.16
CA LYS A 61 2.11 33.29 15.09
C LYS A 61 1.75 32.83 16.51
N GLY A 62 1.63 31.53 16.76
CA GLY A 62 1.15 31.04 18.05
C GLY A 62 1.71 29.67 18.40
N LYS A 63 3.00 29.60 18.73
CA LYS A 63 3.60 28.69 19.73
C LYS A 63 5.13 28.79 19.68
N GLU A 64 5.70 29.52 20.63
CA GLU A 64 6.94 29.08 21.27
C GLU A 64 6.61 27.80 22.05
N VAL A 65 6.58 26.66 21.37
CA VAL A 65 6.62 25.35 22.02
C VAL A 65 7.60 24.51 21.24
N THR A 66 8.64 24.11 21.95
CA THR A 66 9.68 23.14 21.61
C THR A 66 9.06 21.83 21.12
N GLU A 67 8.79 21.74 19.83
CA GLU A 67 8.82 20.47 19.12
C GLU A 67 9.77 20.68 17.96
N SER A 68 10.94 20.05 18.05
CA SER A 68 11.91 20.01 16.97
C SER A 68 11.17 19.59 15.71
N ILE A 69 11.01 20.53 14.78
CA ILE A 69 10.67 20.26 13.39
C ILE A 69 11.62 19.14 12.98
N LEU A 70 11.07 17.92 12.81
CA LEU A 70 11.86 16.80 12.30
C LEU A 70 12.48 17.32 11.00
N PRO A 71 13.83 17.38 10.91
CA PRO A 71 14.45 17.86 9.69
C PRO A 71 13.92 17.02 8.54
N VAL A 72 13.82 17.61 7.34
CA VAL A 72 13.61 16.88 6.09
C VAL A 72 14.66 15.76 6.09
N ARG A 73 14.25 14.57 6.53
CA ARG A 73 15.14 13.41 6.52
C ARG A 73 15.47 13.23 5.07
N GLU A 74 16.76 13.34 4.75
CA GLU A 74 17.28 12.75 3.52
C GLU A 74 16.64 11.36 3.47
N ARG A 75 15.70 11.14 2.54
CA ARG A 75 15.31 9.78 2.14
C ARG A 75 16.62 9.03 2.03
N LYS A 76 16.72 7.77 2.46
CA LYS A 76 17.93 6.97 2.22
C LYS A 76 18.17 6.92 0.70
N THR A 77 18.81 7.95 0.17
CA THR A 77 19.04 8.16 -1.25
C THR A 77 20.16 7.22 -1.57
N ASN A 78 19.86 6.15 -2.30
CA ASN A 78 20.85 5.28 -2.92
C ASN A 78 21.97 4.73 -2.00
N ARG A 79 21.74 4.57 -0.68
CA ARG A 79 22.70 3.87 0.19
C ARG A 79 22.90 2.40 -0.21
N ASN A 80 21.94 1.83 -0.96
CA ASN A 80 22.01 0.46 -1.46
C ASN A 80 23.20 0.18 -2.38
N TYR A 81 23.71 1.17 -3.12
CA TYR A 81 24.90 0.98 -3.95
C TYR A 81 26.21 1.01 -3.15
N LEU A 82 26.21 1.67 -1.99
CA LEU A 82 27.42 1.90 -1.18
C LEU A 82 27.68 0.77 -0.18
N ASN A 83 26.63 0.13 0.37
CA ASN A 83 26.77 -0.92 1.37
C ASN A 83 26.45 -2.29 0.78
N ARG A 84 27.42 -2.88 0.04
CA ARG A 84 27.37 -4.29 -0.34
C ARG A 84 27.53 -5.17 0.89
N ILE A 85 26.49 -5.92 1.23
CA ILE A 85 26.52 -6.92 2.28
C ILE A 85 27.04 -8.22 1.64
N ASN A 86 28.26 -8.60 1.99
CA ASN A 86 28.90 -9.81 1.44
C ASN A 86 28.38 -11.09 2.11
N ASN A 87 28.12 -11.03 3.42
CA ASN A 87 27.58 -12.15 4.20
C ASN A 87 26.37 -11.68 5.02
N LEU A 88 25.19 -11.98 4.51
CA LEU A 88 23.95 -11.56 5.15
C LEU A 88 23.68 -12.32 6.46
N ALA A 89 23.94 -13.63 6.50
CA ALA A 89 23.63 -14.46 7.66
C ALA A 89 24.41 -14.00 8.90
N GLU A 90 25.65 -13.56 8.70
CA GLU A 90 26.47 -12.94 9.74
C GLU A 90 26.00 -11.53 10.09
N TYR A 91 25.64 -10.73 9.08
CA TYR A 91 25.17 -9.36 9.27
C TYR A 91 23.86 -9.27 10.07
N THR A 92 22.93 -10.22 9.86
CA THR A 92 21.62 -10.22 10.52
C THR A 92 21.56 -11.18 11.71
N LYS A 93 22.70 -11.62 12.26
CA LYS A 93 22.74 -12.68 13.28
C LYS A 93 21.97 -12.30 14.56
N ASP A 94 22.10 -11.05 14.98
CA ASP A 94 21.50 -10.54 16.23
C ASP A 94 20.20 -9.77 15.97
N TYR A 95 19.67 -9.84 14.75
CA TYR A 95 18.46 -9.12 14.38
C TYR A 95 17.23 -9.77 15.00
N LYS A 96 16.28 -8.92 15.39
CA LYS A 96 14.96 -9.36 15.83
C LYS A 96 14.13 -9.76 14.63
N GLU A 97 13.37 -10.84 14.80
CA GLU A 97 12.43 -11.31 13.80
C GLU A 97 11.00 -10.91 14.20
N TYR A 98 10.22 -10.44 13.23
CA TYR A 98 8.81 -10.12 13.39
C TYR A 98 8.01 -10.74 12.25
N CYS A 99 7.00 -11.53 12.61
CA CYS A 99 6.07 -12.15 11.68
C CYS A 99 5.01 -11.11 11.28
N LEU A 100 5.00 -10.71 10.00
CA LEU A 100 4.09 -9.69 9.51
C LEU A 100 2.65 -10.22 9.46
N GLU A 101 2.45 -11.51 9.13
CA GLU A 101 1.14 -12.15 9.13
C GLU A 101 1.18 -13.62 9.53
N LYS A 102 0.14 -14.08 10.23
CA LYS A 102 0.03 -15.45 10.71
C LYS A 102 -0.59 -16.36 9.65
N THR A 103 0.12 -16.59 8.56
CA THR A 103 -0.28 -17.48 7.46
C THR A 103 0.60 -18.74 7.42
N SER A 104 0.34 -19.65 6.49
CA SER A 104 1.27 -20.76 6.19
C SER A 104 2.50 -20.30 5.41
N ASN A 105 2.37 -19.22 4.63
CA ASN A 105 3.45 -18.62 3.84
C ASN A 105 3.69 -17.18 4.31
N GLN A 106 4.57 -17.04 5.31
CA GLN A 106 4.71 -15.81 6.10
C GLN A 106 5.83 -14.92 5.58
N HIS A 107 5.60 -13.60 5.61
CA HIS A 107 6.62 -12.58 5.53
C HIS A 107 7.24 -12.35 6.90
N MET A 108 8.56 -12.47 6.96
CA MET A 108 9.34 -12.26 8.17
C MET A 108 10.20 -11.02 8.03
N LEU A 109 9.96 -10.03 8.88
CA LEU A 109 10.80 -8.86 9.03
C LEU A 109 11.99 -9.18 9.94
N LYS A 110 13.22 -8.92 9.48
CA LYS A 110 14.44 -8.99 10.26
C LYS A 110 15.06 -7.60 10.37
N THR A 111 15.25 -7.11 11.59
CA THR A 111 15.88 -5.81 11.86
C THR A 111 16.40 -5.74 13.29
N GLU A 112 17.40 -4.92 13.56
CA GLU A 112 17.92 -4.68 14.91
C GLU A 112 16.84 -4.08 15.83
N GLN A 113 16.14 -3.05 15.32
CA GLN A 113 15.08 -2.37 16.05
C GLN A 113 14.00 -1.83 15.12
N TYR A 114 12.74 -2.01 15.52
CA TYR A 114 11.57 -1.41 14.89
C TYR A 114 10.66 -0.77 15.94
N HIS A 115 9.89 0.22 15.51
CA HIS A 115 8.81 0.80 16.30
C HIS A 115 7.51 0.78 15.49
N ILE A 116 6.45 0.20 16.07
CA ILE A 116 5.10 0.25 15.48
C ILE A 116 4.38 1.44 16.11
N TYR A 117 4.24 2.52 15.36
CA TYR A 117 3.64 3.76 15.85
C TYR A 117 2.15 3.90 15.51
N ALA A 118 1.63 3.06 14.62
CA ALA A 118 0.20 2.97 14.35
C ALA A 118 -0.21 1.52 14.02
N LYS A 119 -1.35 1.10 14.57
CA LYS A 119 -1.95 -0.21 14.30
C LYS A 119 -3.47 -0.07 14.25
N SER A 120 -4.06 -0.50 13.15
CA SER A 120 -5.50 -0.47 12.93
C SER A 120 -5.94 -1.69 12.12
N GLY A 121 -6.53 -2.67 12.81
CA GLY A 121 -7.01 -3.91 12.19
C GLY A 121 -5.92 -4.64 11.41
N THR A 122 -6.05 -4.66 10.08
CA THR A 122 -5.14 -5.30 9.14
C THR A 122 -3.92 -4.46 8.77
N THR A 123 -3.86 -3.20 9.22
CA THR A 123 -2.80 -2.24 8.85
C THR A 123 -1.88 -1.96 10.04
N GLU A 124 -0.58 -2.03 9.81
CA GLU A 124 0.48 -1.72 10.78
C GLU A 124 1.52 -0.80 10.14
N ALA A 125 1.84 0.32 10.80
CA ALA A 125 2.84 1.27 10.32
C ALA A 125 4.12 1.14 11.15
N PHE A 126 5.22 0.87 10.46
CA PHE A 126 6.52 0.63 11.06
C PHE A 126 7.45 1.81 10.80
N GLN A 127 8.29 2.08 11.80
CA GLN A 127 9.45 2.95 11.69
C GLN A 127 10.70 2.10 11.96
N ILE A 128 11.65 2.17 11.03
CA ILE A 128 12.93 1.47 11.08
C ILE A 128 14.03 2.47 10.74
N SER A 129 14.96 2.67 11.67
CA SER A 129 16.09 3.58 11.47
C SER A 129 17.25 2.92 10.72
N GLU A 130 17.37 1.61 10.84
CA GLU A 130 18.52 0.84 10.34
C GLU A 130 18.17 -0.01 9.11
N ASP A 131 19.06 -0.92 8.74
CA ASP A 131 18.76 -1.90 7.71
C ASP A 131 17.72 -2.90 8.21
N ALA A 132 16.79 -3.22 7.32
CA ALA A 132 15.77 -4.21 7.56
C ALA A 132 15.50 -5.01 6.31
N PHE A 133 15.18 -6.28 6.53
CA PHE A 133 14.99 -7.26 5.49
C PHE A 133 13.64 -7.94 5.68
N ILE A 134 12.87 -8.06 4.62
CA ILE A 134 11.67 -8.90 4.59
C ILE A 134 12.03 -10.16 3.83
N THR A 135 11.85 -11.31 4.46
CA THR A 135 12.05 -12.62 3.83
C THR A 135 10.73 -13.32 3.63
N HIS A 136 10.56 -13.92 2.46
CA HIS A 136 9.39 -14.70 2.07
C HIS A 136 9.80 -15.79 1.09
N ASN A 137 9.05 -16.87 1.03
CA ASN A 137 9.41 -18.02 0.19
C ASN A 137 9.36 -17.71 -1.31
N GLU A 138 8.49 -16.81 -1.74
CA GLU A 138 8.28 -16.51 -3.17
C GLU A 138 9.25 -15.44 -3.66
N HIS A 139 9.42 -14.37 -2.89
CA HIS A 139 10.26 -13.23 -3.28
C HIS A 139 11.68 -13.26 -2.69
N LYS A 140 12.05 -14.36 -2.02
CA LYS A 140 13.31 -14.58 -1.29
C LYS A 140 13.55 -13.54 -0.19
N MET A 141 14.02 -12.36 -0.59
CA MET A 141 14.39 -11.31 0.34
C MET A 141 14.38 -9.93 -0.28
N LEU A 142 13.77 -8.99 0.44
CA LEU A 142 13.67 -7.58 0.09
C LEU A 142 14.36 -6.76 1.19
N ARG A 143 15.19 -5.79 0.82
CA ARG A 143 15.75 -4.81 1.76
C ARG A 143 14.87 -3.57 1.77
N ILE A 144 14.48 -3.12 2.96
CA ILE A 144 13.64 -1.92 3.13
C ILE A 144 14.51 -0.68 2.94
N GLU A 145 14.16 0.14 1.94
CA GLU A 145 14.88 1.37 1.63
C GLU A 145 14.36 2.60 2.38
N SER A 146 13.14 2.53 2.91
CA SER A 146 12.48 3.66 3.58
C SER A 146 12.55 3.51 5.09
N ASP A 147 12.67 4.63 5.80
CA ASP A 147 12.58 4.64 7.27
C ASP A 147 11.19 4.25 7.77
N TYR A 148 10.19 4.34 6.89
CA TYR A 148 8.81 4.02 7.19
C TYR A 148 8.24 3.12 6.11
N PHE A 149 7.55 2.07 6.52
CA PHE A 149 6.73 1.27 5.63
C PHE A 149 5.43 0.91 6.34
N VAL A 150 4.42 0.58 5.53
CA VAL A 150 3.11 0.19 6.01
C VAL A 150 2.86 -1.22 5.52
N LYS A 151 2.58 -2.11 6.46
CA LYS A 151 2.00 -3.42 6.19
C LYS A 151 0.49 -3.25 6.14
N TYR A 152 -0.16 -3.77 5.11
CA TYR A 152 -1.61 -3.83 5.03
C TYR A 152 -2.00 -5.17 4.40
N ILE A 153 -3.02 -5.83 4.95
CA ILE A 153 -3.57 -7.05 4.37
C ILE A 153 -4.67 -6.63 3.41
N GLN A 154 -4.53 -7.02 2.14
CA GLN A 154 -5.54 -6.75 1.12
C GLN A 154 -6.78 -7.60 1.37
N GLN A 155 -7.93 -7.08 0.97
CA GLN A 155 -9.20 -7.79 1.06
C GLN A 155 -9.73 -7.98 -0.36
N GLU A 156 -9.90 -9.24 -0.75
CA GLU A 156 -10.33 -9.63 -2.07
C GLU A 156 -11.68 -10.33 -2.01
N TYR A 157 -12.52 -10.06 -3.00
CA TYR A 157 -13.80 -10.75 -3.15
C TYR A 157 -13.60 -12.08 -3.85
N ASN A 158 -13.93 -13.18 -3.17
CA ASN A 158 -13.88 -14.51 -3.75
C ASN A 158 -15.20 -14.81 -4.47
N PRO A 159 -15.22 -14.98 -5.82
CA PRO A 159 -16.45 -15.16 -6.57
C PRO A 159 -17.11 -16.52 -6.35
N ILE A 160 -16.36 -17.53 -5.88
CA ILE A 160 -16.87 -18.89 -5.63
C ILE A 160 -17.60 -18.93 -4.29
N THR A 161 -16.96 -18.41 -3.24
CA THR A 161 -17.52 -18.40 -1.88
C THR A 161 -18.42 -17.18 -1.63
N GLN A 162 -18.38 -16.18 -2.51
CA GLN A 162 -19.11 -14.91 -2.43
C GLN A 162 -18.83 -14.10 -1.15
N ILE A 163 -17.66 -14.31 -0.55
CA ILE A 163 -17.22 -13.59 0.65
C ILE A 163 -15.95 -12.80 0.38
N ILE A 164 -15.75 -11.74 1.17
CA ILE A 164 -14.51 -10.96 1.17
C ILE A 164 -13.53 -11.67 2.10
N GLU A 165 -12.38 -12.04 1.55
CA GLU A 165 -11.32 -12.78 2.22
C GLU A 165 -10.03 -11.95 2.26
N ASN A 166 -9.18 -12.22 3.22
CA ASN A 166 -7.87 -11.58 3.30
C ASN A 166 -6.90 -12.21 2.29
N ALA A 167 -6.28 -11.39 1.46
CA ALA A 167 -5.18 -11.75 0.58
C ALA A 167 -3.86 -11.36 1.26
N TYR A 168 -2.96 -12.33 1.37
CA TYR A 168 -1.66 -12.20 2.04
C TYR A 168 -0.56 -12.37 0.99
N ASP A 169 -0.05 -11.25 0.50
CA ASP A 169 1.05 -11.10 -0.46
C ASP A 169 1.92 -9.91 -0.02
#